data_AF-A0A4Q6XWD6-F1
#
_entry.id   AF-A0A4Q6XWD6-F1
#
_cell.length_a   1.000
_cell.length_b   1.000
_cell.length_c   1.000
_cell.angle_alpha   90.00
_cell.angle_beta   90.00
_cell.angle_gamma   90.00
#
_symmetry.space_group_name_H-M   'P 1'
#
loop_
_entity.id
_entity.type
_entity.pdbx_description
1 polymer ?
#
loop_
_entity_poly.entity_id
_entity_poly.type
_entity_poly.pdbx_seq_one_letter_code
_entity_poly.pdbx_strand_id
1 'polypeptide(L)'
;MRNSYDVDDARAKPWAPIGKGTVGEGLAHREALLQAAEEHRLQHWRENPRAKIREARIRRDEVAAELARIDAGIAAPPGQAAALRMERSKLEQLLDADREALRRIDVTILGALIKRVEFRTGKLFPAIDTIAADAGCHRNSVVGALQRLRKHGFIAWVRRSIATGNEGAFAPQREQTSNAYFFDHRRQMARRTWQRFVQLLTAKLRRLGKVPPTVAPGAPTVPAADPHGLYEALAALGVSVANAST
;
A
#
# COMPACT_ATOMS: atom_id res chain seq x y z
N MET A 1 15.58 -18.37 -7.01
CA MET A 1 16.31 -17.12 -7.37
C MET A 1 16.13 -16.91 -8.87
N ARG A 2 15.39 -15.90 -9.34
CA ARG A 2 15.20 -15.72 -10.81
C ARG A 2 15.36 -14.28 -11.33
N ASN A 3 15.48 -13.27 -10.46
CA ASN A 3 15.55 -11.85 -10.84
C ASN A 3 16.61 -11.08 -10.01
N SER A 4 17.87 -11.56 -9.98
CA SER A 4 19.00 -10.80 -9.45
C SER A 4 19.92 -10.47 -10.60
N TYR A 5 20.16 -9.18 -10.82
CA TYR A 5 20.99 -8.71 -11.93
C TYR A 5 22.08 -7.80 -11.40
N ASP A 6 23.17 -7.75 -12.15
CA ASP A 6 24.22 -6.77 -11.91
C ASP A 6 23.65 -5.35 -12.03
N VAL A 7 24.17 -4.42 -11.23
CA VAL A 7 23.72 -3.03 -11.22
C VAL A 7 23.77 -2.38 -12.60
N ASP A 8 24.72 -2.78 -13.44
CA ASP A 8 24.92 -2.18 -14.75
C ASP A 8 24.04 -2.78 -15.85
N ASP A 9 23.47 -3.96 -15.61
CA ASP A 9 22.52 -4.63 -16.50
C ASP A 9 21.28 -3.74 -16.73
N ALA A 10 20.83 -3.64 -17.98
CA ALA A 10 19.59 -2.95 -18.33
C ALA A 10 18.38 -3.51 -17.57
N ARG A 11 18.36 -4.81 -17.24
CA ARG A 11 17.30 -5.46 -16.45
C ARG A 11 17.28 -5.00 -14.99
N ALA A 12 18.38 -4.49 -14.46
CA ALA A 12 18.45 -3.86 -13.14
C ALA A 12 17.91 -2.43 -13.12
N LYS A 13 17.60 -1.85 -14.29
CA LYS A 13 17.13 -0.47 -14.47
C LYS A 13 15.71 -0.46 -15.07
N PRO A 14 14.69 -1.07 -14.42
CA PRO A 14 13.35 -1.28 -14.99
C PRO A 14 12.47 -0.01 -15.00
N TRP A 15 13.08 1.17 -14.95
CA TRP A 15 12.36 2.42 -14.73
C TRP A 15 11.90 3.06 -16.03
N ALA A 16 10.74 3.71 -15.96
CA ALA A 16 10.18 4.53 -17.03
C ALA A 16 9.60 5.82 -16.41
N PRO A 17 9.59 6.94 -17.15
CA PRO A 17 8.97 8.17 -16.70
C PRO A 17 7.52 7.96 -16.25
N ILE A 18 7.11 8.65 -15.18
CA ILE A 18 5.72 8.62 -14.71
C ILE A 18 4.91 9.60 -15.57
N GLY A 19 4.08 9.07 -16.46
CA GLY A 19 3.41 9.90 -17.47
C GLY A 19 4.44 10.57 -18.38
N LYS A 20 4.39 11.90 -18.46
CA LYS A 20 5.37 12.76 -19.14
C LYS A 20 6.55 13.15 -18.25
N GLY A 21 6.58 12.67 -17.00
CA GLY A 21 7.64 12.96 -16.04
C GLY A 21 7.53 14.31 -15.34
N THR A 22 6.38 14.98 -15.45
CA THR A 22 6.13 16.26 -14.78
C THR A 22 5.74 16.05 -13.32
N VAL A 23 5.96 17.07 -12.48
CA VAL A 23 5.59 17.03 -11.06
C VAL A 23 4.08 16.83 -10.89
N GLY A 24 3.25 17.54 -11.66
CA GLY A 24 1.80 17.45 -11.58
C GLY A 24 1.26 16.05 -11.92
N GLU A 25 1.74 15.45 -13.01
CA GLU A 25 1.34 14.08 -13.38
C GLU A 25 1.89 13.04 -12.40
N GLY A 26 3.10 13.24 -11.89
CA GLY A 26 3.71 12.39 -10.87
C GLY A 26 2.92 12.38 -9.55
N LEU A 27 2.48 13.55 -9.08
CA LEU A 27 1.62 13.67 -7.90
C LEU A 27 0.24 13.04 -8.14
N ALA A 28 -0.37 13.28 -9.31
CA ALA A 28 -1.64 12.66 -9.68
C ALA A 28 -1.54 11.12 -9.67
N HIS A 29 -0.45 10.57 -10.21
CA HIS A 29 -0.14 9.14 -10.17
C HIS A 29 0.00 8.61 -8.75
N ARG A 30 0.82 9.27 -7.93
CA ARG A 30 1.03 8.92 -6.51
C ARG A 30 -0.28 8.87 -5.74
N GLU A 31 -1.10 9.92 -5.83
CA GLU A 31 -2.37 10.00 -5.12
C GLU A 31 -3.38 8.95 -5.62
N ALA A 32 -3.47 8.75 -6.94
CA ALA A 32 -4.36 7.73 -7.51
C ALA A 32 -3.97 6.33 -7.01
N LEU A 33 -2.67 6.03 -6.96
CA LEU A 33 -2.17 4.73 -6.53
C LEU A 33 -2.43 4.48 -5.04
N LEU A 34 -2.22 5.49 -4.18
CA LEU A 34 -2.53 5.39 -2.75
C LEU A 34 -4.02 5.23 -2.50
N GLN A 35 -4.85 5.98 -3.21
CA GLN A 35 -6.29 5.87 -3.07
C GLN A 35 -6.78 4.49 -3.54
N ALA A 36 -6.27 3.97 -4.66
CA ALA A 36 -6.60 2.63 -5.11
C ALA A 36 -6.17 1.55 -4.10
N ALA A 37 -4.99 1.69 -3.48
CA ALA A 37 -4.51 0.77 -2.46
C ALA A 37 -5.39 0.81 -1.19
N GLU A 38 -5.81 2.00 -0.76
CA GLU A 38 -6.68 2.17 0.39
C GLU A 38 -8.09 1.61 0.15
N GLU A 39 -8.66 1.85 -1.03
CA GLU A 39 -9.94 1.26 -1.41
C GLU A 39 -9.87 -0.27 -1.48
N HIS A 40 -8.77 -0.82 -2.02
CA HIS A 40 -8.52 -2.27 -2.06
C HIS A 40 -8.35 -2.86 -0.65
N ARG A 41 -7.66 -2.14 0.25
CA ARG A 41 -7.55 -2.49 1.68
C ARG A 41 -8.92 -2.52 2.37
N LEU A 42 -9.77 -1.52 2.12
CA LEU A 42 -11.11 -1.46 2.67
C LEU A 42 -11.99 -2.60 2.15
N GLN A 43 -11.83 -2.98 0.88
CA GLN A 43 -12.54 -4.11 0.31
C GLN A 43 -12.19 -5.42 1.04
N HIS A 44 -10.90 -5.70 1.26
CA HIS A 44 -10.50 -6.87 2.04
C HIS A 44 -11.05 -6.87 3.46
N TRP A 45 -11.07 -5.71 4.12
CA TRP A 45 -11.64 -5.59 5.46
C TRP A 45 -13.15 -5.89 5.49
N ARG A 46 -13.89 -5.51 4.44
CA ARG A 46 -15.32 -5.82 4.29
C ARG A 46 -15.58 -7.29 4.01
N GLU A 47 -14.76 -7.92 3.15
CA GLU A 47 -14.87 -9.34 2.80
C GLU A 47 -14.49 -10.26 3.97
N ASN A 48 -13.50 -9.83 4.75
CA ASN A 48 -12.92 -10.56 5.87
C ASN A 48 -12.91 -9.71 7.15
N PRO A 49 -14.08 -9.48 7.79
CA PRO A 49 -14.13 -8.79 9.07
C PRO A 49 -13.33 -9.54 10.14
N ARG A 50 -12.74 -8.81 11.08
CA ARG A 50 -11.90 -9.38 12.15
C ARG A 50 -12.63 -10.44 12.99
N ALA A 51 -13.93 -10.26 13.23
CA ALA A 51 -14.75 -11.22 13.96
C ALA A 51 -14.80 -12.59 13.24
N LYS A 52 -15.15 -12.58 11.96
CA LYS A 52 -15.15 -13.76 11.08
C LYS A 52 -13.78 -14.47 11.05
N ILE A 53 -12.69 -13.71 10.96
CA ILE A 53 -11.34 -14.29 10.98
C ILE A 53 -10.99 -14.88 12.35
N ARG A 54 -11.41 -14.25 13.45
CA ARG A 54 -11.23 -14.80 14.80
C ARG A 54 -12.00 -16.11 14.97
N GLU A 55 -13.27 -16.13 14.59
CA GLU A 55 -14.12 -17.33 14.62
C GLU A 55 -13.52 -18.45 13.77
N ALA A 56 -13.02 -18.14 12.57
CA ALA A 56 -12.37 -19.13 11.71
C ALA A 56 -11.11 -19.74 12.34
N ARG A 57 -10.33 -18.98 13.12
CA ARG A 57 -9.17 -19.52 13.86
C ARG A 57 -9.60 -20.48 14.96
N ILE A 58 -10.58 -20.06 15.76
CA ILE A 58 -11.13 -20.90 16.83
C ILE A 58 -11.67 -22.20 16.24
N ARG A 59 -12.52 -22.11 15.21
CA ARG A 59 -13.11 -23.27 14.56
C ARG A 59 -12.05 -24.19 13.94
N ARG A 60 -10.99 -23.65 13.33
CA ARG A 60 -9.88 -24.46 12.82
C ARG A 60 -9.22 -25.26 13.93
N ASP A 61 -9.03 -24.66 15.09
CA ASP A 61 -8.39 -25.32 16.24
C ASP A 61 -9.29 -26.40 16.84
N GLU A 62 -10.61 -26.15 16.92
CA GLU A 62 -11.61 -27.15 17.30
C GLU A 62 -11.63 -28.35 16.35
N VAL A 63 -11.69 -28.09 15.04
CA VAL A 63 -11.66 -29.14 14.00
C VAL A 63 -10.36 -29.95 14.07
N ALA A 64 -9.23 -29.30 14.33
CA ALA A 64 -7.96 -29.99 14.52
C ALA A 64 -7.98 -30.90 15.75
N ALA A 65 -8.57 -30.45 16.87
CA ALA A 65 -8.72 -31.25 18.07
C ALA A 65 -9.71 -32.42 17.89
N GLU A 66 -10.80 -32.23 17.13
CA GLU A 66 -11.73 -33.30 16.75
C GLU A 66 -11.04 -34.36 15.89
N LEU A 67 -10.28 -33.96 14.87
CA LEU A 67 -9.50 -34.90 14.05
C LEU A 67 -8.48 -35.68 14.88
N ALA A 68 -7.76 -35.02 15.79
CA ALA A 68 -6.81 -35.68 16.68
C ALA A 68 -7.49 -36.73 17.59
N ARG A 69 -8.71 -36.47 18.07
CA ARG A 69 -9.51 -37.44 18.84
C ARG A 69 -9.89 -38.68 18.01
N ILE A 70 -10.30 -38.46 16.75
CA ILE A 70 -10.62 -39.56 15.83
C ILE A 70 -9.37 -40.38 15.52
N ASP A 71 -8.25 -39.71 15.24
CA ASP A 71 -6.97 -40.37 14.95
C ASP A 71 -6.45 -41.15 16.18
N ALA A 72 -6.81 -40.74 17.40
CA ALA A 72 -6.55 -41.47 18.64
C ALA A 72 -7.51 -42.67 18.90
N GLY A 73 -8.41 -42.98 17.97
CA GLY A 73 -9.29 -44.15 18.04
C GLY A 73 -10.65 -43.91 18.70
N ILE A 74 -11.01 -42.65 18.98
CA ILE A 74 -12.38 -42.34 19.45
C ILE A 74 -13.35 -42.56 18.29
N ALA A 75 -14.36 -43.41 18.51
CA ALA A 75 -15.36 -43.74 17.51
C ALA A 75 -16.06 -42.48 16.98
N ALA A 76 -16.10 -42.36 15.65
CA ALA A 76 -16.78 -41.28 14.96
C ALA A 76 -17.67 -41.86 13.84
N PRO A 77 -18.84 -41.25 13.59
CA PRO A 77 -19.67 -41.54 12.44
C PRO A 77 -18.89 -41.70 11.11
N PRO A 78 -19.27 -42.66 10.25
CA PRO A 78 -18.68 -42.81 8.92
C PRO A 78 -18.71 -41.49 8.14
N GLY A 79 -17.59 -41.13 7.51
CA GLY A 79 -17.45 -39.91 6.71
C GLY A 79 -17.19 -38.61 7.49
N GLN A 80 -17.34 -38.58 8.82
CA GLN A 80 -17.11 -37.37 9.62
C GLN A 80 -15.67 -36.87 9.53
N ALA A 81 -14.68 -37.76 9.59
CA ALA A 81 -13.28 -37.38 9.47
C ALA A 81 -12.95 -36.73 8.12
N ALA A 82 -13.60 -37.18 7.02
CA ALA A 82 -13.43 -36.57 5.71
C ALA A 82 -14.05 -35.16 5.68
N ALA A 83 -15.26 -35.00 6.23
CA ALA A 83 -15.92 -33.70 6.33
C ALA A 83 -15.09 -32.68 7.14
N LEU A 84 -14.54 -33.09 8.28
CA LEU A 84 -13.68 -32.24 9.11
C LEU A 84 -12.38 -31.82 8.38
N ARG A 85 -11.76 -32.71 7.61
CA ARG A 85 -10.58 -32.36 6.79
C ARG A 85 -10.93 -31.33 5.71
N MET A 86 -12.08 -31.46 5.05
CA MET A 86 -12.56 -30.49 4.08
C MET A 86 -12.85 -29.13 4.73
N GLU A 87 -13.52 -29.14 5.89
CA GLU A 87 -13.79 -27.91 6.65
C GLU A 87 -12.50 -27.20 7.05
N ARG A 88 -11.53 -27.94 7.60
CA ARG A 88 -10.21 -27.40 7.95
C ARG A 88 -9.52 -26.76 6.76
N SER A 89 -9.50 -27.43 5.60
CA SER A 89 -8.92 -26.89 4.36
C SER A 89 -9.58 -25.57 3.95
N LYS A 90 -10.92 -25.48 4.02
CA LYS A 90 -11.66 -24.25 3.72
C LYS A 90 -11.32 -23.12 4.71
N LEU A 91 -11.17 -23.43 5.99
CA LEU A 91 -10.78 -22.47 7.02
C LEU A 91 -9.33 -21.98 6.81
N GLU A 92 -8.40 -22.89 6.49
CA GLU A 92 -7.02 -22.54 6.16
C GLU A 92 -6.94 -21.61 4.94
N GLN A 93 -7.71 -21.89 3.87
CA GLN A 93 -7.82 -21.01 2.70
C GLN A 93 -8.31 -19.60 3.07
N LEU A 94 -9.31 -19.49 3.95
CA LEU A 94 -9.82 -18.20 4.43
C LEU A 94 -8.74 -17.44 5.23
N LEU A 95 -8.04 -18.13 6.13
CA LEU A 95 -6.98 -17.52 6.95
C LEU A 95 -5.75 -17.12 6.12
N ASP A 96 -5.43 -17.89 5.07
CA ASP A 96 -4.38 -17.53 4.12
C ASP A 96 -4.76 -16.33 3.26
N ALA A 97 -6.02 -16.22 2.84
CA ALA A 97 -6.52 -15.03 2.18
C ALA A 97 -6.40 -13.78 3.09
N ASP A 98 -6.71 -13.89 4.38
CA ASP A 98 -6.55 -12.80 5.36
C ASP A 98 -5.07 -12.44 5.61
N ARG A 99 -4.18 -13.43 5.70
CA ARG A 99 -2.73 -13.17 5.83
C ARG A 99 -2.20 -12.27 4.73
N GLU A 100 -2.77 -12.43 3.54
CA GLU A 100 -2.36 -11.79 2.29
C GLU A 100 -3.15 -10.51 1.99
N ALA A 101 -4.19 -10.22 2.77
CA ALA A 101 -4.95 -8.98 2.67
C ALA A 101 -4.08 -7.76 2.97
N LEU A 102 -4.27 -6.69 2.20
CA LEU A 102 -3.64 -5.41 2.49
C LEU A 102 -4.08 -4.87 3.86
N ARG A 103 -3.10 -4.33 4.58
CA ARG A 103 -3.24 -3.72 5.90
C ARG A 103 -3.02 -2.23 5.81
N ARG A 104 -3.42 -1.50 6.86
CA ARG A 104 -3.21 -0.04 6.93
C ARG A 104 -1.73 0.32 6.78
N ILE A 105 -0.86 -0.44 7.45
CA ILE A 105 0.58 -0.25 7.38
C ILE A 105 1.15 -0.44 5.97
N ASP A 106 0.51 -1.28 5.13
CA ASP A 106 0.97 -1.51 3.77
C ASP A 106 0.75 -0.27 2.89
N VAL A 107 -0.38 0.42 3.07
CA VAL A 107 -0.66 1.68 2.37
C VAL A 107 0.28 2.79 2.86
N THR A 108 0.59 2.83 4.15
CA THR A 108 1.59 3.76 4.70
C THR A 108 2.98 3.52 4.09
N ILE A 109 3.41 2.25 4.01
CA ILE A 109 4.69 1.86 3.42
C ILE A 109 4.72 2.16 1.92
N LEU A 110 3.62 1.91 1.20
CA LEU A 110 3.50 2.33 -0.20
C LEU A 110 3.68 3.85 -0.33
N GLY A 111 3.05 4.63 0.55
CA GLY A 111 3.19 6.09 0.60
C GLY A 111 4.64 6.56 0.83
N ALA A 112 5.33 5.94 1.80
CA ALA A 112 6.73 6.20 2.08
C ALA A 112 7.62 5.86 0.87
N LEU A 113 7.39 4.71 0.23
CA LEU A 113 8.14 4.26 -0.93
C LEU A 113 7.95 5.22 -2.12
N ILE A 114 6.71 5.48 -2.54
CA ILE A 114 6.45 6.26 -3.76
C ILE A 114 6.72 7.76 -3.60
N LYS A 115 6.82 8.27 -2.37
CA LYS A 115 7.28 9.64 -2.11
C LYS A 115 8.70 9.88 -2.67
N ARG A 116 9.50 8.82 -2.82
CA ARG A 116 10.90 8.89 -3.27
C ARG A 116 11.09 8.67 -4.78
N VAL A 117 10.02 8.52 -5.55
CA VAL A 117 10.15 8.31 -7.00
C VAL A 117 10.61 9.60 -7.69
N GLU A 118 11.62 9.48 -8.56
CA GLU A 118 11.97 10.56 -9.47
C GLU A 118 11.02 10.50 -10.68
N PHE A 119 10.08 11.43 -10.80
CA PHE A 119 9.02 11.35 -11.83
C PHE A 119 9.56 11.34 -13.26
N ARG A 120 10.62 12.10 -13.54
CA ARG A 120 11.20 12.23 -14.88
C ARG A 120 11.82 10.93 -15.40
N THR A 121 12.41 10.13 -14.53
CA THR A 121 13.15 8.92 -14.91
C THR A 121 12.43 7.63 -14.47
N GLY A 122 11.54 7.74 -13.48
CA GLY A 122 10.93 6.61 -12.78
C GLY A 122 11.84 5.97 -11.72
N LYS A 123 13.05 6.48 -11.51
CA LYS A 123 14.03 5.89 -10.59
C LYS A 123 13.47 5.78 -9.18
N LEU A 124 13.55 4.57 -8.64
CA LEU A 124 13.08 4.23 -7.29
C LEU A 124 13.87 3.04 -6.74
N PHE A 125 14.80 3.29 -5.84
CA PHE A 125 15.65 2.27 -5.22
C PHE A 125 16.03 2.56 -3.75
N PRO A 126 15.10 3.06 -2.89
CA PRO A 126 15.41 3.28 -1.49
C PRO A 126 15.76 1.96 -0.77
N ALA A 127 16.67 2.03 0.21
CA ALA A 127 16.94 0.90 1.09
C ALA A 127 15.71 0.58 1.95
N ILE A 128 15.60 -0.67 2.42
CA ILE A 128 14.48 -1.09 3.28
C ILE A 128 14.43 -0.24 4.55
N ASP A 129 15.58 0.09 5.14
CA ASP A 129 15.66 0.89 6.36
C ASP A 129 15.23 2.34 6.11
N THR A 130 15.50 2.88 4.92
CA THR A 130 14.98 4.19 4.50
C THR A 130 13.46 4.19 4.41
N ILE A 131 12.86 3.13 3.84
CA ILE A 131 11.40 2.99 3.79
C ILE A 131 10.82 2.85 5.21
N ALA A 132 11.51 2.07 6.06
CA ALA A 132 11.10 1.83 7.44
C ALA A 132 11.07 3.12 8.27
N ALA A 133 12.12 3.95 8.15
CA ALA A 133 12.23 5.25 8.79
C ALA A 133 11.12 6.21 8.32
N ASP A 134 10.91 6.33 7.00
CA ASP A 134 9.87 7.19 6.44
C ASP A 134 8.45 6.74 6.82
N ALA A 135 8.23 5.44 6.98
CA ALA A 135 6.95 4.86 7.37
C ALA A 135 6.73 4.79 8.89
N GLY A 136 7.77 5.07 9.70
CA GLY A 136 7.73 4.95 11.16
C GLY A 136 7.47 3.51 11.65
N CYS A 137 8.07 2.51 11.02
CA CYS A 137 7.83 1.10 11.35
C CYS A 137 9.10 0.24 11.33
N HIS A 138 9.00 -0.99 11.83
CA HIS A 138 10.12 -1.93 11.84
C HIS A 138 10.43 -2.49 10.44
N ARG A 139 11.70 -2.82 10.18
CA ARG A 139 12.18 -3.41 8.91
C ARG A 139 11.36 -4.61 8.43
N ASN A 140 10.99 -5.51 9.35
CA ASN A 140 10.19 -6.70 9.01
C ASN A 140 8.77 -6.35 8.52
N SER A 141 8.19 -5.24 9.02
CA SER A 141 6.91 -4.73 8.55
C SER A 141 7.00 -4.28 7.09
N VAL A 142 8.12 -3.64 6.71
CA VAL A 142 8.41 -3.28 5.32
C VAL A 142 8.49 -4.51 4.43
N VAL A 143 9.26 -5.53 4.83
CA VAL A 143 9.41 -6.76 4.03
C VAL A 143 8.04 -7.42 3.77
N GLY A 144 7.24 -7.59 4.83
CA GLY A 144 5.90 -8.19 4.70
C GLY A 144 4.94 -7.34 3.88
N ALA A 145 4.99 -6.02 4.02
CA ALA A 145 4.17 -5.10 3.24
C ALA A 145 4.53 -5.12 1.76
N LEU A 146 5.82 -5.07 1.42
CA LEU A 146 6.29 -5.12 0.03
C LEU A 146 5.83 -6.42 -0.65
N GLN A 147 5.89 -7.56 0.05
CA GLN A 147 5.38 -8.84 -0.45
C GLN A 147 3.89 -8.77 -0.77
N ARG A 148 3.05 -8.28 0.16
CA ARG A 148 1.60 -8.12 -0.06
C ARG A 148 1.31 -7.14 -1.20
N LEU A 149 1.95 -5.97 -1.21
CA LEU A 149 1.79 -4.96 -2.26
C LEU A 149 2.15 -5.52 -3.65
N ARG A 150 3.20 -6.33 -3.76
CA ARG A 150 3.56 -7.00 -5.02
C ARG A 150 2.57 -8.07 -5.41
N LYS A 151 2.07 -8.86 -4.47
CA LYS A 151 1.03 -9.87 -4.73
C LYS A 151 -0.23 -9.24 -5.33
N HIS A 152 -0.58 -8.02 -4.90
CA HIS A 152 -1.71 -7.26 -5.44
C HIS A 152 -1.36 -6.36 -6.63
N GLY A 153 -0.11 -6.36 -7.10
CA GLY A 153 0.34 -5.63 -8.29
C GLY A 153 0.52 -4.12 -8.13
N PHE A 154 0.58 -3.61 -6.89
CA PHE A 154 0.87 -2.21 -6.61
C PHE A 154 2.34 -1.86 -6.84
N ILE A 155 3.25 -2.82 -6.68
CA ILE A 155 4.68 -2.61 -6.94
C ILE A 155 5.31 -3.88 -7.48
N ALA A 156 6.42 -3.74 -8.18
CA ALA A 156 7.33 -4.83 -8.51
C ALA A 156 8.76 -4.41 -8.16
N TRP A 157 9.67 -5.38 -8.11
CA TRP A 157 11.09 -5.07 -7.92
C TRP A 157 12.01 -6.07 -8.58
N VAL A 158 13.21 -5.58 -8.87
CA VAL A 158 14.37 -6.34 -9.32
C VAL A 158 15.44 -6.27 -8.24
N ARG A 159 16.07 -7.41 -7.93
CA ARG A 159 17.23 -7.42 -7.02
C ARG A 159 18.47 -6.97 -7.79
N ARG A 160 19.28 -6.13 -7.15
CA ARG A 160 20.51 -5.57 -7.70
C ARG A 160 21.71 -6.04 -6.88
N SER A 161 22.76 -6.48 -7.57
CA SER A 161 24.04 -6.85 -6.97
C SER A 161 25.17 -6.07 -7.61
N ILE A 162 26.23 -5.80 -6.85
CA ILE A 162 27.50 -5.30 -7.36
C ILE A 162 28.55 -6.40 -7.16
N ALA A 163 29.43 -6.60 -8.14
CA ALA A 163 30.63 -7.41 -7.93
C ALA A 163 31.59 -6.62 -7.03
N THR A 164 31.89 -7.12 -5.83
CA THR A 164 32.95 -6.55 -5.01
C THR A 164 34.26 -6.91 -5.71
N GLY A 165 35.08 -5.90 -6.08
CA GLY A 165 36.27 -6.02 -6.92
C GLY A 165 37.44 -6.85 -6.37
N ASN A 166 37.18 -7.90 -5.59
CA ASN A 166 38.16 -8.89 -5.14
C ASN A 166 38.34 -9.97 -6.22
N GLU A 167 38.85 -9.57 -7.39
CA GLU A 167 39.34 -10.50 -8.40
C GLU A 167 40.61 -11.19 -7.84
N GLY A 168 40.47 -12.39 -7.27
CA GLY A 168 41.61 -13.19 -6.77
C GLY A 168 41.42 -13.90 -5.42
N ALA A 169 40.35 -13.64 -4.67
CA ALA A 169 39.98 -14.45 -3.50
C ALA A 169 39.03 -15.60 -3.92
N PHE A 170 39.05 -16.72 -3.19
CA PHE A 170 38.46 -18.04 -3.55
C PHE A 170 36.95 -18.09 -3.88
N ALA A 171 36.24 -16.96 -3.90
CA ALA A 171 34.91 -16.81 -4.51
C ALA A 171 34.64 -15.32 -4.85
N PRO A 172 33.98 -15.00 -6.00
CA PRO A 172 33.52 -13.65 -6.28
C PRO A 172 32.52 -13.20 -5.20
N GLN A 173 32.94 -12.27 -4.35
CA GLN A 173 32.05 -11.71 -3.33
C GLN A 173 31.13 -10.72 -4.03
N ARG A 174 29.82 -10.99 -4.04
CA ARG A 174 28.82 -10.08 -4.61
C ARG A 174 28.07 -9.39 -3.46
N GLU A 175 28.11 -8.08 -3.43
CA GLU A 175 27.37 -7.28 -2.46
C GLU A 175 25.96 -6.99 -2.97
N GLN A 176 24.97 -7.30 -2.14
CA GLN A 176 23.58 -6.96 -2.45
C GLN A 176 23.36 -5.47 -2.22
N THR A 177 22.88 -4.77 -3.24
CA THR A 177 22.49 -3.36 -3.12
C THR A 177 20.99 -3.22 -2.87
N SER A 178 20.51 -1.96 -2.78
CA SER A 178 19.08 -1.71 -2.70
C SER A 178 18.35 -2.18 -3.96
N ASN A 179 17.18 -2.78 -3.75
CA ASN A 179 16.32 -3.25 -4.84
C ASN A 179 15.86 -2.07 -5.71
N ALA A 180 15.73 -2.30 -7.02
CA ALA A 180 15.05 -1.38 -7.91
C ALA A 180 13.55 -1.69 -7.91
N TYR A 181 12.74 -0.78 -7.38
CA TYR A 181 11.28 -0.86 -7.42
C TYR A 181 10.75 -0.17 -8.67
N PHE A 182 9.65 -0.68 -9.21
CA PHE A 182 9.01 -0.14 -10.40
C PHE A 182 7.51 -0.47 -10.43
N PHE A 183 6.80 0.14 -11.38
CA PHE A 183 5.36 -0.01 -11.53
C PHE A 183 5.05 -0.75 -12.83
N ASP A 184 4.40 -1.90 -12.72
CA ASP A 184 3.92 -2.71 -13.86
C ASP A 184 2.47 -3.10 -13.62
N HIS A 185 1.67 -2.08 -13.29
CA HIS A 185 0.30 -2.24 -12.82
C HIS A 185 -0.58 -2.98 -13.84
N ARG A 186 -0.44 -2.67 -15.14
CA ARG A 186 -1.29 -3.27 -16.19
C ARG A 186 -1.14 -4.79 -16.25
N ARG A 187 0.05 -5.33 -15.96
CA ARG A 187 0.30 -6.78 -16.03
C ARG A 187 0.07 -7.47 -14.69
N GLN A 188 0.36 -6.81 -13.57
CA GLN A 188 0.41 -7.46 -12.26
C GLN A 188 -0.80 -7.17 -11.37
N MET A 189 -1.48 -6.04 -11.58
CA MET A 189 -2.62 -5.65 -10.75
C MET A 189 -3.88 -6.39 -11.19
N ALA A 190 -4.73 -6.78 -10.22
CA ALA A 190 -6.02 -7.38 -10.52
C ALA A 190 -6.89 -6.43 -11.38
N ARG A 191 -7.67 -6.99 -12.32
CA ARG A 191 -8.39 -6.22 -13.34
C ARG A 191 -9.28 -5.11 -12.75
N ARG A 192 -10.04 -5.39 -11.70
CA ARG A 192 -10.91 -4.39 -11.04
C ARG A 192 -10.11 -3.27 -10.38
N THR A 193 -9.03 -3.61 -9.68
CA THR A 193 -8.14 -2.66 -9.02
C THR A 193 -7.43 -1.77 -10.06
N TRP A 194 -6.97 -2.35 -11.18
CA TRP A 194 -6.40 -1.61 -12.30
C TRP A 194 -7.41 -0.62 -12.91
N GLN A 195 -8.62 -1.08 -13.21
CA GLN A 195 -9.68 -0.20 -13.73
C GLN A 195 -9.95 0.96 -12.79
N ARG A 196 -10.04 0.68 -11.48
CA ARG A 196 -10.26 1.72 -10.48
C ARG A 196 -9.09 2.72 -10.40
N PHE A 197 -7.86 2.22 -10.40
CA PHE A 197 -6.67 3.07 -10.45
C PHE A 197 -6.67 3.99 -11.68
N VAL A 198 -6.99 3.47 -12.87
CA VAL A 198 -7.08 4.27 -14.11
C VAL A 198 -8.18 5.32 -14.03
N GLN A 199 -9.34 5.00 -13.45
CA GLN A 199 -10.42 5.97 -13.23
C GLN A 199 -9.96 7.13 -12.34
N LEU A 200 -9.31 6.81 -11.21
CA LEU A 200 -8.79 7.80 -10.26
C LEU A 200 -7.71 8.67 -10.90
N LEU A 201 -6.77 8.05 -11.62
CA LEU A 201 -5.71 8.75 -12.33
C LEU A 201 -6.28 9.70 -13.38
N THR A 202 -7.20 9.21 -14.21
CA THR A 202 -7.86 10.01 -15.26
C THR A 202 -8.59 11.20 -14.65
N ALA A 203 -9.32 11.00 -13.54
CA ALA A 203 -10.02 12.08 -12.86
C ALA A 203 -9.05 13.14 -12.33
N LYS A 204 -7.91 12.74 -11.76
CA LYS A 204 -6.88 13.66 -11.25
C LYS A 204 -6.16 14.40 -12.38
N LEU A 205 -5.80 13.73 -13.47
CA LEU A 205 -5.19 14.36 -14.65
C LEU A 205 -6.15 15.37 -15.31
N ARG A 206 -7.44 15.05 -15.40
CA ARG A 206 -8.47 16.00 -15.88
C ARG A 206 -8.58 17.22 -14.96
N ARG A 207 -8.42 17.05 -13.65
CA ARG A 207 -8.40 18.18 -12.71
C ARG A 207 -7.13 19.02 -12.88
N LEU A 208 -5.98 18.42 -13.16
CA LEU A 208 -4.74 19.17 -13.39
C LEU A 208 -4.85 20.07 -14.64
N GLY A 209 -5.54 19.61 -15.69
CA GLY A 209 -5.81 20.42 -16.88
C GLY A 209 -6.93 21.46 -16.71
N LYS A 210 -7.61 21.49 -15.55
CA LYS A 210 -8.61 22.49 -15.21
C LYS A 210 -8.06 23.39 -14.11
N VAL A 211 -8.02 24.70 -14.33
CA VAL A 211 -7.73 25.64 -13.24
C VAL A 211 -8.94 25.62 -12.29
N PRO A 212 -8.79 25.35 -10.98
CA PRO A 212 -9.87 25.54 -10.03
C PRO A 212 -10.34 27.00 -10.11
N PRO A 213 -11.65 27.30 -10.06
CA PRO A 213 -12.14 28.67 -10.23
C PRO A 213 -11.52 29.65 -9.23
N THR A 214 -11.09 29.19 -8.05
CA THR A 214 -10.39 29.98 -7.03
C THR A 214 -9.00 30.47 -7.44
N VAL A 215 -8.36 29.84 -8.43
CA VAL A 215 -6.99 30.14 -8.90
C VAL A 215 -6.99 30.65 -10.35
N ALA A 216 -8.17 30.81 -10.95
CA ALA A 216 -8.28 31.43 -12.27
C ALA A 216 -7.86 32.91 -12.17
N PRO A 217 -6.92 33.40 -13.01
CA PRO A 217 -6.64 34.83 -13.06
C PRO A 217 -7.93 35.56 -13.47
N GLY A 218 -8.51 36.31 -12.54
CA GLY A 218 -9.80 36.99 -12.71
C GLY A 218 -10.95 36.48 -11.82
N ALA A 219 -10.73 35.50 -10.95
CA ALA A 219 -11.68 35.20 -9.89
C ALA A 219 -11.77 36.39 -8.93
N PRO A 220 -12.96 36.83 -8.48
CA PRO A 220 -13.05 37.88 -7.47
C PRO A 220 -12.31 37.39 -6.23
N THR A 221 -11.18 38.04 -5.93
CA THR A 221 -10.55 37.94 -4.62
C THR A 221 -11.62 38.30 -3.61
N VAL A 222 -12.07 37.32 -2.83
CA VAL A 222 -12.73 37.61 -1.56
C VAL A 222 -11.73 38.51 -0.83
N PRO A 223 -12.06 39.77 -0.51
CA PRO A 223 -11.14 40.63 0.20
C PRO A 223 -10.71 39.86 1.44
N ALA A 224 -9.39 39.78 1.67
CA ALA A 224 -8.86 39.23 2.90
C ALA A 224 -9.63 39.90 4.04
N ALA A 225 -10.35 39.09 4.83
CA ALA A 225 -11.10 39.61 5.96
C ALA A 225 -10.14 40.47 6.78
N ASP A 226 -10.45 41.76 6.89
CA ASP A 226 -9.68 42.68 7.70
C ASP A 226 -9.57 42.06 9.11
N PRO A 227 -8.36 41.74 9.59
CA PRO A 227 -8.18 41.18 10.92
C PRO A 227 -8.84 42.06 11.99
N HIS A 228 -8.88 43.38 11.77
CA HIS A 228 -9.51 44.33 12.69
C HIS A 228 -11.04 44.17 12.76
N GLY A 229 -11.72 43.96 11.63
CA GLY A 229 -13.16 43.70 11.62
C GLY A 229 -13.57 42.42 12.35
N LEU A 230 -12.68 41.43 12.40
CA LEU A 230 -12.90 40.18 13.13
C LEU A 230 -12.72 40.36 14.65
N TYR A 231 -11.76 41.20 15.07
CA TYR A 231 -11.62 41.61 16.46
C TYR A 231 -12.77 42.49 16.94
N GLU A 232 -13.26 43.41 16.11
CA GLU A 232 -14.44 44.23 16.42
C GLU A 232 -15.71 43.39 16.54
N ALA A 233 -15.91 42.42 15.66
CA ALA A 233 -17.04 41.50 15.73
C ALA A 233 -17.00 40.62 17.00
N LEU A 234 -15.82 40.14 17.40
CA LEU A 234 -15.64 39.42 18.66
C LEU A 234 -15.88 40.30 19.89
N ALA A 235 -15.42 41.57 19.85
CA ALA A 235 -15.66 42.53 20.93
C ALA A 235 -17.15 42.86 21.07
N ALA A 236 -17.86 43.09 19.95
CA ALA A 236 -19.29 43.35 19.94
C ALA A 236 -20.10 42.15 20.47
N LEU A 237 -19.71 40.93 20.10
CA LEU A 237 -20.34 39.70 20.62
C LEU A 237 -20.09 39.53 22.12
N GLY A 238 -18.88 39.84 22.61
CA GLY A 238 -18.55 39.81 24.04
C GLY A 238 -19.39 40.77 24.88
N VAL A 239 -19.65 41.98 24.36
CA VAL A 239 -20.53 42.97 25.01
C VAL A 239 -21.98 42.50 25.01
N SER A 240 -22.44 41.88 23.93
CA SER A 240 -23.81 41.36 23.85
C SER A 240 -24.07 40.20 24.83
N VAL A 241 -23.08 39.36 25.09
CA VAL A 241 -23.19 38.24 26.06
C VAL A 241 -23.16 38.75 27.50
N ALA A 242 -22.40 39.81 27.78
CA ALA A 242 -22.39 40.46 29.10
C ALA A 242 -23.73 41.13 29.43
N ASN A 243 -24.36 41.81 28.45
CA ASN A 243 -25.66 42.46 28.63
C ASN A 243 -26.84 41.46 28.68
N ALA A 244 -26.64 40.22 28.22
CA ALA A 244 -27.65 39.16 28.30
C ALA A 244 -27.59 38.35 29.61
N SER A 245 -26.67 38.70 30.53
CA SER A 245 -26.46 38.01 31.82
C SER A 245 -26.84 38.85 33.05
N THR A 246 -27.66 39.90 32.88
CA THR A 246 -28.34 40.65 33.96
C THR A 246 -29.85 40.54 33.82
#